data_AF-A0A4Q3WBE1-F1
#
_entry.id   AF-A0A4Q3WBE1-F1
#
_cell.length_a   1.000
_cell.length_b   1.000
_cell.length_c   1.000
_cell.angle_alpha   90.00
_cell.angle_beta   90.00
_cell.angle_gamma   90.00
#
_symmetry.space_group_name_H-M   'P 1'
#
loop_
_entity.id
_entity.type
_entity.pdbx_description
1 polymer ?
#
loop_
_entity_poly.entity_id
_entity_poly.type
_entity_poly.pdbx_seq_one_letter_code
_entity_poly.pdbx_strand_id
1 'polypeptide(L)'
;MDVHEVKALLSTDRYGRVAIVRRSDGRFCLYQHWHWTPETQTAFHLEPVEDRRWTTESTPAMYDGVEPLSGLYGTVEDAEREARRLLGLDDG
;
A
#
# COMPACT_ATOMS: atom_id res chain seq x y z
N MET A 1 -11.99 13.07 4.65
CA MET A 1 -11.84 12.58 3.27
C MET A 1 -12.56 11.25 3.22
N ASP A 2 -13.55 11.09 2.34
CA ASP A 2 -14.22 9.79 2.18
C ASP A 2 -13.30 8.91 1.33
N VAL A 3 -12.57 8.00 1.98
CA VAL A 3 -11.61 7.13 1.31
C VAL A 3 -12.33 5.86 0.88
N HIS A 4 -12.50 5.71 -0.43
CA HIS A 4 -13.13 4.52 -1.00
C HIS A 4 -12.07 3.55 -1.51
N GLU A 5 -11.47 2.79 -0.59
CA GLU A 5 -10.58 1.69 -0.96
C GLU A 5 -11.38 0.59 -1.66
N VAL A 6 -10.98 0.26 -2.88
CA VAL A 6 -11.63 -0.79 -3.68
C VAL A 6 -10.88 -2.11 -3.63
N LYS A 7 -9.56 -2.07 -3.44
CA LYS A 7 -8.69 -3.24 -3.34
C LYS A 7 -7.37 -2.87 -2.69
N ALA A 8 -6.76 -3.80 -1.98
CA ALA A 8 -5.38 -3.68 -1.51
C ALA A 8 -4.60 -4.94 -1.87
N LEU A 9 -3.33 -4.75 -2.23
CA LEU A 9 -2.37 -5.80 -2.48
C LEU A 9 -1.26 -5.73 -1.44
N LEU A 10 -0.71 -6.90 -1.10
CA LEU A 10 0.38 -7.04 -0.14
C LEU A 10 1.60 -7.60 -0.85
N SER A 11 2.79 -7.15 -0.46
CA SER A 11 4.03 -7.81 -0.84
C SER A 11 4.04 -9.26 -0.31
N THR A 12 4.89 -10.11 -0.88
CA THR A 12 4.98 -11.53 -0.50
C THR A 12 5.25 -11.72 1.01
N ASP A 13 6.10 -10.86 1.58
CA ASP A 13 6.45 -10.84 3.00
C ASP A 13 5.44 -10.09 3.89
N ARG A 14 4.45 -9.42 3.26
CA ARG A 14 3.41 -8.60 3.87
C ARG A 14 3.90 -7.37 4.65
N TYR A 15 5.13 -6.91 4.42
CA TYR A 15 5.62 -5.64 4.97
C TYR A 15 5.27 -4.42 4.10
N GLY A 16 4.95 -4.65 2.83
CA GLY A 16 4.44 -3.66 1.89
C GLY A 16 2.96 -3.86 1.62
N ARG A 17 2.23 -2.75 1.53
CA ARG A 17 0.82 -2.69 1.15
C ARG A 17 0.62 -1.59 0.11
N VAL A 18 -0.04 -1.90 -0.99
CA VAL A 18 -0.50 -0.90 -1.96
C VAL A 18 -2.02 -0.98 -2.05
N ALA A 19 -2.68 0.13 -1.69
CA ALA A 19 -4.13 0.28 -1.77
C ALA A 19 -4.54 1.04 -3.03
N ILE A 20 -5.56 0.52 -3.69
CA ILE A 20 -6.24 1.15 -4.82
C ILE A 20 -7.45 1.89 -4.25
N VAL A 21 -7.46 3.20 -4.39
CA VAL A 21 -8.50 4.08 -3.85
C VAL A 21 -9.21 4.79 -4.99
N ARG A 22 -10.54 4.74 -4.99
CA ARG A 22 -11.35 5.48 -5.93
C ARG A 22 -11.51 6.93 -5.47
N ARG A 23 -11.27 7.86 -6.40
CA ARG A 23 -11.43 9.30 -6.20
C ARG A 23 -12.85 9.73 -6.58
N SER A 24 -13.23 10.93 -6.16
CA SER A 24 -14.53 11.53 -6.46
C SER A 24 -14.76 11.78 -7.96
N ASP A 25 -13.70 11.93 -8.75
CA ASP A 25 -13.77 12.06 -10.21
C ASP A 25 -13.86 10.70 -10.94
N GLY A 26 -14.05 9.60 -10.20
CA GLY A 26 -14.23 8.25 -10.73
C GLY A 26 -12.94 7.53 -11.13
N ARG A 27 -11.79 8.22 -11.14
CA ARG A 27 -10.46 7.63 -11.37
C ARG A 27 -9.91 6.98 -10.11
N PHE A 28 -8.84 6.21 -10.26
CA PHE A 28 -8.16 5.53 -9.17
C PHE A 28 -6.79 6.14 -8.91
N CYS A 29 -6.36 6.14 -7.66
CA CYS A 29 -4.99 6.43 -7.24
C CYS A 29 -4.49 5.33 -6.31
N LEU A 30 -3.17 5.27 -6.12
CA LEU A 30 -2.52 4.29 -5.29
C LEU A 30 -1.98 4.93 -4.02
N TYR A 31 -2.14 4.25 -2.89
CA TYR A 31 -1.45 4.58 -1.64
C TYR A 31 -0.52 3.45 -1.28
N GLN A 32 0.70 3.79 -0.86
CA GLN A 32 1.70 2.82 -0.49
C GLN A 32 2.06 2.96 0.99
N HIS A 33 2.11 1.84 1.68
CA HIS A 33 2.46 1.76 3.08
C HIS A 33 3.50 0.66 3.29
N TRP A 34 4.52 0.96 4.10
CA TRP A 34 5.60 0.03 4.41
C TRP A 34 5.82 -0.02 5.92
N HIS A 35 5.96 -1.23 6.44
CA HIS A 35 6.54 -1.49 7.75
C HIS A 35 8.00 -1.90 7.58
N TRP A 36 8.84 -1.55 8.54
CA TRP A 36 10.21 -2.04 8.57
C TRP A 36 10.23 -3.50 9.04
N THR A 37 11.01 -4.33 8.37
CA THR A 37 11.23 -5.71 8.80
C THR A 37 11.99 -5.73 10.15
N PRO A 38 11.83 -6.77 10.98
CA PRO A 38 12.61 -6.95 12.21
C PRO A 38 14.12 -6.84 11.99
N GLU A 39 14.62 -7.37 10.88
CA GLU A 39 16.02 -7.30 10.47
C GLU A 39 16.44 -5.84 10.22
N THR A 40 15.59 -5.06 9.54
CA THR A 40 15.84 -3.63 9.30
C THR A 40 15.83 -2.85 10.61
N GLN A 41 14.84 -3.08 11.48
CA GLN A 41 14.76 -2.44 12.80
C GLN A 41 16.02 -2.71 13.63
N THR A 42 16.48 -3.97 13.63
CA THR A 42 17.71 -4.39 14.32
C THR A 42 18.95 -3.71 13.75
N ALA A 43 19.06 -3.64 12.41
CA ALA A 43 20.19 -2.99 11.74
C ALA A 43 20.30 -1.49 12.04
N PHE A 44 19.18 -0.83 12.33
CA PHE A 44 19.12 0.58 12.73
C PHE A 44 19.11 0.80 14.25
N HIS A 45 19.39 -0.22 15.06
CA HIS A 45 19.40 -0.16 16.52
C HIS A 45 18.09 0.39 17.14
N LEU A 46 16.96 0.15 16.48
CA LEU A 46 15.67 0.44 17.07
C LEU A 46 15.34 -0.64 18.11
N GLU A 47 14.57 -0.27 19.13
CA GLU A 47 13.99 -1.26 20.03
C GLU A 47 13.16 -2.25 19.18
N PRO A 48 13.27 -3.57 19.44
CA PRO A 48 12.52 -4.55 18.68
C PRO A 48 11.04 -4.28 18.85
N VAL A 49 10.41 -3.74 17.80
CA VAL A 49 8.97 -3.58 17.72
C VAL A 49 8.40 -4.93 17.29
N GLU A 50 7.16 -5.23 17.69
CA GLU A 50 6.44 -6.39 17.19
C GLU A 50 6.55 -6.51 15.66
N ASP A 51 6.67 -7.74 15.16
CA ASP A 51 6.58 -8.06 13.73
C ASP A 51 5.18 -7.65 13.23
N ARG A 52 5.11 -6.43 12.69
CA ARG A 52 3.89 -5.81 12.17
C ARG A 52 3.82 -6.03 10.68
N ARG A 53 2.89 -6.91 10.30
CA ARG A 53 2.55 -7.18 8.90
C ARG A 53 1.24 -6.54 8.55
N TRP A 54 1.16 -6.07 7.31
CA TRP A 54 -0.08 -5.54 6.78
C TRP A 54 -1.10 -6.64 6.52
N THR A 55 -2.37 -6.28 6.68
CA THR A 55 -3.51 -7.03 6.17
C THR A 55 -4.15 -6.23 5.03
N THR A 56 -5.09 -6.86 4.33
CA THR A 56 -5.90 -6.17 3.32
C THR A 56 -6.98 -5.29 3.93
N GLU A 57 -7.23 -5.39 5.25
CA GLU A 57 -8.21 -4.54 5.93
C GLU A 57 -7.77 -3.08 5.88
N SER A 58 -8.76 -2.19 5.77
CA SER A 58 -8.54 -0.76 5.67
C SER A 58 -9.11 -0.05 6.89
N THR A 59 -8.41 0.97 7.35
CA THR A 59 -8.95 1.93 8.31
C THR A 59 -8.75 3.35 7.77
N PRO A 60 -9.69 4.28 8.01
CA PRO A 60 -9.55 5.66 7.51
C PRO A 60 -8.26 6.35 7.96
N ALA A 61 -7.75 5.99 9.14
CA ALA A 61 -6.52 6.53 9.70
C ALA A 61 -5.26 6.21 8.88
N MET A 62 -5.28 5.16 8.05
CA MET A 62 -4.15 4.82 7.17
C MET A 62 -3.86 5.90 6.12
N TYR A 63 -4.85 6.75 5.83
CA TYR A 63 -4.81 7.74 4.76
C TYR A 63 -4.65 9.17 5.28
N ASP A 64 -4.63 9.36 6.60
CA ASP A 64 -4.52 10.69 7.18
C ASP A 64 -3.09 11.21 7.06
N GLY A 65 -2.94 12.37 6.42
CA GLY A 65 -1.62 12.98 6.15
C GLY A 65 -0.72 12.21 5.18
N VAL A 66 -1.21 11.14 4.54
CA VAL A 66 -0.48 10.38 3.51
C VAL A 66 -0.90 10.88 2.14
N GLU A 67 0.07 11.17 1.27
CA GLU A 67 -0.21 11.52 -0.11
C GLU A 67 -0.27 10.27 -0.99
N PRO A 68 -1.21 10.21 -1.97
CA PRO A 68 -1.20 9.14 -2.95
C PRO A 68 0.05 9.22 -3.83
N LEU A 69 0.45 8.08 -4.37
CA LEU A 69 1.51 8.01 -5.38
C LEU A 69 1.14 8.82 -6.62
N SER A 70 2.17 9.33 -7.31
CA SER A 70 2.01 10.02 -8.58
C SER A 70 1.46 9.05 -9.63
N GLY A 71 0.20 9.20 -10.00
CA GLY A 71 -0.46 8.36 -10.99
C GLY A 71 -1.96 8.40 -10.85
N LEU A 72 -2.67 8.43 -11.98
CA LEU A 72 -4.11 8.31 -12.02
C LEU A 72 -4.49 7.25 -13.05
N TYR A 73 -5.32 6.32 -12.62
CA TYR A 73 -5.70 5.15 -13.42
C TYR A 73 -7.17 5.23 -13.76
N GLY A 74 -7.50 4.92 -15.02
CA GLY A 74 -8.88 4.90 -15.49
C GLY A 74 -9.67 3.68 -15.02
N THR A 75 -8.97 2.56 -14.78
CA THR A 75 -9.56 1.28 -14.40
C THR A 75 -8.87 0.70 -13.16
N VAL A 76 -9.55 -0.23 -12.49
CA VAL A 76 -8.97 -0.99 -11.38
C VAL A 76 -7.85 -1.90 -11.88
N GLU A 77 -8.00 -2.51 -13.07
CA GLU A 77 -7.00 -3.42 -13.65
C GLU A 77 -5.67 -2.71 -13.94
N ASP A 78 -5.71 -1.48 -14.47
CA ASP A 78 -4.49 -0.68 -14.68
C ASP A 78 -3.82 -0.30 -13.36
N ALA A 79 -4.62 0.08 -12.36
CA ALA A 79 -4.13 0.40 -11.02
C ALA A 79 -3.53 -0.83 -10.34
N GLU A 80 -4.15 -1.99 -10.51
CA GLU A 80 -3.68 -3.27 -9.96
C GLU A 80 -2.37 -3.70 -10.58
N ARG A 81 -2.23 -3.60 -11.91
CA ARG A 81 -0.96 -3.90 -12.59
C ARG A 81 0.19 -3.05 -12.04
N GLU A 82 -0.03 -1.74 -11.87
CA GLU A 82 1.00 -0.89 -11.28
C GLU A 82 1.23 -1.21 -9.80
N ALA A 83 0.18 -1.53 -9.02
CA ALA A 83 0.32 -1.95 -7.64
C ALA A 83 1.16 -3.23 -7.50
N ARG A 84 0.97 -4.21 -8.39
CA ARG A 84 1.79 -5.43 -8.45
C ARG A 84 3.25 -5.11 -8.76
N ARG A 85 3.50 -4.26 -9.75
CA ARG A 85 4.84 -3.78 -10.08
C ARG A 85 5.52 -3.09 -8.89
N LEU A 86 4.81 -2.21 -8.19
CA LEU A 86 5.32 -1.50 -7.00
C LEU A 86 5.67 -2.44 -5.84
N LEU A 87 4.98 -3.58 -5.74
CA LEU A 87 5.22 -4.61 -4.73
C LEU A 87 6.21 -5.69 -5.19
N GLY A 88 6.73 -5.60 -6.42
CA GLY A 88 7.61 -6.62 -7.01
C GLY A 88 6.91 -7.97 -7.24
N LEU A 89 5.60 -7.95 -7.50
CA LEU A 89 4.76 -9.14 -7.73
C LEU A 89 4.52 -9.44 -9.22
N ASP A 90 5.20 -8.72 -10.11
CA ASP A 90 5.23 -9.06 -11.52
C ASP A 90 6.20 -10.24 -11.70
N ASP A 91 5.65 -11.44 -11.82
CA ASP A 91 6.32 -12.56 -12.48
C ASP A 91 6.40 -12.19 -13.97
N GLY A 92 7.62 -11.97 -14.47
CA GLY A 92 7.87 -11.72 -15.89
C GLY A 92 7.48 -12.88 -16.80
#